data_AF-A0A7C0X5C4-F1
#
_entry.id   AF-A0A7C0X5C4-F1
#
_cell.length_a   1.000
_cell.length_b   1.000
_cell.length_c   1.000
_cell.angle_alpha   90.00
_cell.angle_beta   90.00
_cell.angle_gamma   90.00
#
_symmetry.space_group_name_H-M   'P 1'
#
loop_
_entity.id
_entity.type
_entity.pdbx_description
1 polymer ?
#
loop_
_entity_poly.entity_id
_entity_poly.type
_entity_poly.pdbx_seq_one_letter_code
_entity_poly.pdbx_strand_id
1 'polypeptide(L)'
;MRSRRPASQIRLIVRHSCARRGLGEASTIEATSLLKEATLSPSTFCLDCSSGNLQTVSDHLRCRKTSECCLGGQNEERKLQTQEKSSKKERREALKAIASFFWQYRRYTLWGIVVLLVVDAVQLITPLIIRSLVDRITGGTVRLSDVPLFALAILGIGVIMAVCRFFWFFLLIITSERIARQIRSKFFTHLLSLSQRFFHTTRTGDLMARISNDTEAVRIACGMGIVTMVDGFLFAAAAIGLMLHLNPRLTLYALLPLPLLTLVVVKFGRMVHSRFQAVQARVSDMMEKIRDTFAGIRVVKTFRQEAGELERVREVSWDYVEDNMRLVRVWGAFFPLIWLLAGLSTAIVFYKGGTGVILGEMSVGTFFAFSIYLETLTWPMIALGWLINLLQRGTASMVRINRIMNVRPEIADVPDPLEPSAISGRIEVRNLTFAYGPNLPNVLKEVTFSVEPGKTLAIVGRTGSGKSTLVRLLLREFDPPPDSLFIDGIDVRKMKMRTLRNLFGYVP
;
A
#
# COMPACT_ATOMS: atom_id res chain seq x y z
N MET A 1 46.70 -19.27 32.50
CA MET A 1 47.47 -18.02 32.60
C MET A 1 46.52 -16.85 32.83
N ARG A 2 46.66 -16.23 34.00
CA ARG A 2 46.13 -14.93 34.50
C ARG A 2 44.75 -14.45 34.02
N SER A 3 43.78 -14.68 34.91
CA SER A 3 42.63 -13.81 35.23
C SER A 3 42.84 -12.33 34.85
N ARG A 4 42.05 -11.86 33.87
CA ARG A 4 41.75 -10.43 33.69
C ARG A 4 40.52 -10.12 34.54
N ARG A 5 40.69 -9.34 35.61
CA ARG A 5 39.58 -8.77 36.39
C ARG A 5 38.68 -7.94 35.46
N PRO A 6 37.35 -7.93 35.63
CA PRO A 6 36.51 -7.01 34.88
C PRO A 6 36.80 -5.58 35.35
N ALA A 7 36.86 -4.67 34.38
CA ALA A 7 36.96 -3.24 34.64
C ALA A 7 35.78 -2.76 35.52
N SER A 8 36.08 -1.75 36.33
CA SER A 8 35.18 -0.96 37.18
C SER A 8 33.79 -0.72 36.58
N GLN A 9 32.81 -1.57 36.94
CA GLN A 9 31.42 -1.37 36.55
C GLN A 9 30.79 -0.24 37.38
N ILE A 10 30.28 0.80 36.72
CA ILE A 10 29.40 1.79 37.36
C ILE A 10 27.98 1.23 37.42
N ARG A 11 27.37 1.29 38.61
CA ARG A 11 25.96 0.92 38.80
C ARG A 11 25.15 2.20 38.94
N LEU A 12 24.20 2.44 38.04
CA LEU A 12 23.21 3.51 38.18
C LEU A 12 21.90 2.88 38.68
N ILE A 13 21.37 3.39 39.79
CA ILE A 13 20.10 2.92 40.35
C ILE A 13 19.11 4.08 40.32
N VAL A 14 18.05 3.93 39.52
CA VAL A 14 16.92 4.86 39.48
C VAL A 14 15.78 4.27 40.30
N ARG A 15 15.46 4.86 41.45
CA ARG A 15 14.28 4.46 42.24
C ARG A 15 13.07 5.32 41.87
N HIS A 16 12.00 4.66 41.43
CA HIS A 16 10.68 5.27 41.30
C HIS A 16 9.95 5.21 42.65
N SER A 17 9.81 6.35 43.33
CA SER A 17 8.91 6.46 44.48
C SER A 17 7.48 6.59 43.96
N CYS A 18 6.73 5.49 43.98
CA CYS A 18 5.31 5.47 43.65
C CYS A 18 4.51 5.81 44.91
N ALA A 19 4.24 7.09 45.14
CA ALA A 19 3.27 7.51 46.12
C ALA A 19 1.86 7.28 45.54
N ARG A 20 1.21 6.18 45.93
CA ARG A 20 -0.24 5.98 45.72
C ARG A 20 -0.99 7.03 46.53
N ARG A 21 -1.61 8.00 45.85
CA ARG A 21 -2.84 8.65 46.32
C ARG A 21 -3.79 8.79 45.14
N GLY A 22 -4.94 8.14 45.27
CA GLY A 22 -6.07 8.30 44.37
C GLY A 22 -6.77 9.64 44.63
N LEU A 23 -7.42 10.13 43.56
CA LEU A 23 -8.42 11.18 43.36
C LEU A 23 -8.30 11.47 41.85
N GLY A 24 -9.26 11.21 40.96
CA GLY A 24 -10.64 11.69 40.98
C GLY A 24 -10.71 13.01 40.18
N GLU A 25 -11.64 13.09 39.22
CA GLU A 25 -11.98 14.24 38.35
C GLU A 25 -11.08 14.49 37.13
N ALA A 26 -11.55 15.06 36.02
CA ALA A 26 -12.83 15.09 35.32
C ALA A 26 -12.53 15.71 33.93
N SER A 27 -13.31 15.30 32.94
CA SER A 27 -13.64 15.96 31.66
C SER A 27 -12.82 17.17 31.14
N THR A 28 -12.36 17.06 29.89
CA THR A 28 -12.49 18.15 28.90
C THR A 28 -12.51 17.56 27.48
N ILE A 29 -13.64 17.79 26.80
CA ILE A 29 -13.95 17.50 25.42
C ILE A 29 -13.82 18.81 24.64
N GLU A 30 -13.15 18.80 23.48
CA GLU A 30 -13.42 19.67 22.31
C GLU A 30 -12.59 19.13 21.13
N ALA A 31 -13.21 18.43 20.18
CA ALA A 31 -13.85 18.95 18.97
C ALA A 31 -12.85 19.51 17.94
N THR A 32 -12.39 18.67 17.02
CA THR A 32 -11.81 19.10 15.73
C THR A 32 -11.97 17.98 14.70
N SER A 33 -13.19 17.82 14.17
CA SER A 33 -13.42 16.90 13.05
C SER A 33 -14.69 17.22 12.27
N LEU A 34 -14.80 18.40 11.66
CA LEU A 34 -15.73 18.61 10.55
C LEU A 34 -15.12 19.66 9.62
N LEU A 35 -14.58 19.22 8.48
CA LEU A 35 -14.48 19.95 7.22
C LEU A 35 -13.79 19.05 6.19
N LYS A 36 -14.56 18.13 5.59
CA LYS A 36 -14.15 17.47 4.36
C LYS A 36 -15.33 16.89 3.58
N GLU A 37 -16.32 17.72 3.26
CA GLU A 37 -17.30 17.42 2.22
C GLU A 37 -17.97 18.72 1.74
N ALA A 38 -17.42 19.30 0.66
CA ALA A 38 -18.14 20.18 -0.26
C ALA A 38 -17.26 20.42 -1.49
N THR A 39 -17.50 19.67 -2.55
CA THR A 39 -17.04 19.97 -3.91
C THR A 39 -17.96 21.02 -4.51
N LEU A 40 -17.55 22.30 -4.51
CA LEU A 40 -18.19 23.36 -5.30
C LEU A 40 -17.10 24.24 -5.94
N SER A 41 -17.34 24.58 -7.20
CA SER A 41 -16.50 25.38 -8.11
C SER A 41 -16.01 26.70 -7.51
N PRO A 42 -14.76 27.15 -7.78
CA PRO A 42 -14.23 28.40 -7.25
C PRO A 42 -14.66 29.57 -8.14
N SER A 43 -15.87 30.07 -7.92
CA SER A 43 -16.23 31.41 -8.37
C SER A 43 -17.39 31.93 -7.54
N THR A 44 -17.14 33.04 -6.84
CA THR A 44 -18.11 33.91 -6.15
C THR A 44 -18.81 33.33 -4.92
N PHE A 45 -18.19 33.44 -3.75
CA PHE A 45 -18.91 33.64 -2.48
C PHE A 45 -18.00 34.40 -1.49
N CYS A 46 -18.38 35.64 -1.14
CA CYS A 46 -17.89 36.32 0.05
C CYS A 46 -18.84 35.99 1.20
N LEU A 47 -18.34 35.34 2.26
CA LEU A 47 -19.05 35.15 3.52
C LEU A 47 -18.65 36.29 4.46
N ASP A 48 -19.63 37.14 4.80
CA ASP A 48 -19.48 38.15 5.85
C ASP A 48 -19.88 37.51 7.19
N CYS A 49 -18.92 37.40 8.10
CA CYS A 49 -19.10 36.82 9.43
C CYS A 49 -19.41 37.93 10.44
N SER A 50 -20.64 38.45 10.43
CA SER A 50 -21.31 38.96 11.65
C SER A 50 -22.74 39.38 11.32
N SER A 51 -23.69 38.95 12.17
CA SER A 51 -25.13 39.22 12.15
C SER A 51 -25.96 38.47 11.11
N GLY A 52 -26.85 37.60 11.60
CA GLY A 52 -27.87 36.95 10.79
C GLY A 52 -29.05 37.89 10.54
N ASN A 53 -29.25 38.28 9.29
CA ASN A 53 -30.56 38.48 8.66
C ASN A 53 -30.39 38.78 7.16
N LEU A 54 -31.21 38.13 6.32
CA LEU A 54 -31.32 38.44 4.90
C LEU A 54 -32.14 39.72 4.71
N GLN A 55 -31.52 40.81 4.27
CA GLN A 55 -32.21 41.90 3.59
C GLN A 55 -31.39 42.41 2.40
N THR A 56 -32.08 42.55 1.27
CA THR A 56 -31.62 43.14 0.02
C THR A 56 -31.49 44.66 0.14
N VAL A 57 -30.32 45.23 -0.10
CA VAL A 57 -30.14 46.67 -0.31
C VAL A 57 -29.13 46.91 -1.44
N SER A 58 -29.49 47.81 -2.36
CA SER A 58 -28.68 48.29 -3.48
C SER A 58 -27.65 49.33 -3.05
N ASP A 59 -26.69 49.53 -3.95
CA ASP A 59 -25.83 50.71 -4.10
C ASP A 59 -24.55 50.88 -3.25
N HIS A 60 -23.46 50.90 -4.02
CA HIS A 60 -22.23 51.66 -3.86
C HIS A 60 -21.59 51.78 -2.46
N LEU A 61 -20.70 50.82 -2.15
CA LEU A 61 -19.47 51.10 -1.41
C LEU A 61 -18.27 50.36 -2.01
N ARG A 62 -17.28 51.14 -2.46
CA ARG A 62 -15.96 50.69 -2.94
C ARG A 62 -15.27 49.88 -1.85
N CYS A 63 -15.20 48.57 -2.02
CA CYS A 63 -14.42 47.68 -1.16
C CYS A 63 -12.93 47.85 -1.46
N ARG A 64 -12.23 48.63 -0.62
CA ARG A 64 -10.78 48.83 -0.65
C ARG A 64 -10.08 47.73 0.18
N LYS A 65 -10.21 46.46 -0.25
CA LYS A 65 -9.56 45.29 0.40
C LYS A 65 -9.29 44.11 -0.55
N THR A 66 -9.04 44.38 -1.83
CA THR A 66 -8.81 43.34 -2.85
C THR A 66 -7.36 42.84 -2.95
N SER A 67 -6.37 43.49 -2.34
CA SER A 67 -4.97 43.03 -2.42
C SER A 67 -4.65 41.86 -1.49
N GLU A 68 -5.17 41.83 -0.26
CA GLU A 68 -4.89 40.74 0.70
C GLU A 68 -5.63 39.44 0.37
N CYS A 69 -6.84 39.52 -0.20
CA CYS A 69 -7.62 38.34 -0.57
C CYS A 69 -7.03 37.63 -1.82
N CYS A 70 -6.51 38.39 -2.79
CA CYS A 70 -5.81 37.83 -3.96
C CYS A 70 -4.45 37.17 -3.60
N LEU A 71 -3.76 37.66 -2.57
CA LEU A 71 -2.51 37.07 -2.08
C LEU A 71 -2.74 35.71 -1.37
N GLY A 72 -3.91 35.53 -0.74
CA GLY A 72 -4.33 34.25 -0.16
C GLY A 72 -4.54 33.16 -1.21
N GLY A 73 -5.27 33.48 -2.29
CA GLY A 73 -5.54 32.55 -3.40
C GLY A 73 -4.28 32.13 -4.17
N GLN A 74 -3.34 33.04 -4.42
CA GLN A 74 -2.07 32.71 -5.07
C GLN A 74 -1.17 31.81 -4.22
N ASN A 75 -1.20 31.94 -2.90
CA ASN A 75 -0.47 31.07 -1.97
C ASN A 75 -1.11 29.67 -1.85
N GLU A 76 -2.44 29.57 -1.94
CA GLU A 76 -3.14 28.30 -1.97
C GLU A 76 -2.92 27.55 -3.29
N GLU A 77 -3.00 28.23 -4.43
CA GLU A 77 -2.66 27.65 -5.74
C GLU A 77 -1.19 27.21 -5.79
N ARG A 78 -0.25 28.00 -5.24
CA ARG A 78 1.16 27.56 -5.11
C ARG A 78 1.31 26.33 -4.23
N LYS A 79 0.59 26.24 -3.10
CA LYS A 79 0.63 25.06 -2.21
C LYS A 79 0.06 23.82 -2.91
N LEU A 80 -1.06 23.96 -3.63
CA LEU A 80 -1.68 22.90 -4.41
C LEU A 80 -0.77 22.43 -5.55
N GLN A 81 -0.19 23.35 -6.32
CA GLN A 81 0.78 23.03 -7.37
C GLN A 81 2.06 22.37 -6.83
N THR A 82 2.51 22.78 -5.64
CA THR A 82 3.69 22.18 -4.99
C THR A 82 3.40 20.76 -4.47
N GLN A 83 2.22 20.53 -3.90
CA GLN A 83 1.76 19.19 -3.51
C GLN A 83 1.59 18.27 -4.73
N GLU A 84 1.05 18.78 -5.83
CA GLU A 84 0.85 18.00 -7.05
C GLU A 84 2.19 17.63 -7.72
N LYS A 85 3.15 18.57 -7.77
CA LYS A 85 4.52 18.31 -8.25
C LYS A 85 5.26 17.30 -7.37
N SER A 86 5.11 17.41 -6.04
CA SER A 86 5.68 16.46 -5.08
C SER A 86 5.12 15.05 -5.29
N SER A 87 3.80 14.93 -5.44
CA SER A 87 3.11 13.65 -5.70
C SER A 87 3.55 12.99 -7.02
N LYS A 88 3.74 13.78 -8.10
CA LYS A 88 4.27 13.28 -9.38
C LYS A 88 5.71 12.78 -9.26
N LYS A 89 6.56 13.48 -8.48
CA LYS A 89 7.95 13.06 -8.22
C LYS A 89 8.00 11.75 -7.43
N GLU A 90 7.26 11.65 -6.33
CA GLU A 90 7.19 10.44 -5.50
C GLU A 90 6.74 9.22 -6.33
N ARG A 91 5.71 9.39 -7.18
CA ARG A 91 5.25 8.33 -8.09
C ARG A 91 6.33 7.89 -9.08
N ARG A 92 7.10 8.83 -9.64
CA ARG A 92 8.19 8.51 -10.58
C ARG A 92 9.30 7.73 -9.88
N GLU A 93 9.64 8.08 -8.64
CA GLU A 93 10.62 7.34 -7.83
C GLU A 93 10.13 5.94 -7.47
N ALA A 94 8.85 5.79 -7.13
CA ALA A 94 8.23 4.49 -6.91
C ALA A 94 8.27 3.59 -8.15
N LEU A 95 7.95 4.11 -9.33
CA LEU A 95 8.04 3.37 -10.59
C LEU A 95 9.48 2.98 -10.92
N LYS A 96 10.46 3.87 -10.68
CA LYS A 96 11.88 3.54 -10.83
C LYS A 96 12.31 2.43 -9.88
N ALA A 97 11.84 2.43 -8.63
CA ALA A 97 12.13 1.37 -7.67
C ALA A 97 11.57 0.01 -8.14
N ILE A 98 10.32 0.00 -8.63
CA ILE A 98 9.70 -1.20 -9.21
C ILE A 98 10.48 -1.69 -10.44
N ALA A 99 10.85 -0.79 -11.35
CA ALA A 99 11.66 -1.13 -12.52
C ALA A 99 13.05 -1.68 -12.15
N SER A 100 13.67 -1.14 -11.10
CA SER A 100 14.95 -1.62 -10.58
C SER A 100 14.86 -3.07 -10.09
N PHE A 101 13.74 -3.48 -9.48
CA PHE A 101 13.54 -4.89 -9.10
C PHE A 101 13.49 -5.82 -10.31
N PHE A 102 12.83 -5.43 -11.39
CA PHE A 102 12.84 -6.22 -12.63
C PHE A 102 14.23 -6.33 -13.25
N TRP A 103 15.02 -5.26 -13.17
CA TRP A 103 16.40 -5.29 -13.62
C TRP A 103 17.28 -6.19 -12.75
N GLN A 104 17.09 -6.16 -11.43
CA GLN A 104 17.82 -7.00 -10.49
C GLN A 104 17.55 -8.50 -10.75
N TYR A 105 16.29 -8.87 -11.00
CA TYR A 105 15.90 -10.25 -11.30
C TYR A 105 15.72 -10.52 -12.80
N ARG A 106 16.39 -9.73 -13.67
CA ARG A 106 16.16 -9.72 -15.13
C ARG A 106 16.18 -11.09 -15.79
N ARG A 107 17.03 -12.02 -15.35
CA ARG A 107 17.09 -13.37 -15.93
C ARG A 107 15.80 -14.14 -15.69
N TYR A 108 15.28 -14.14 -14.47
CA TYR A 108 14.05 -14.83 -14.12
C TYR A 108 12.83 -14.16 -14.75
N THR A 109 12.78 -12.83 -14.72
CA THR A 109 11.70 -12.06 -15.35
C THR A 109 11.68 -12.27 -16.87
N LEU A 110 12.84 -12.21 -17.54
CA LEU A 110 12.95 -12.41 -18.98
C LEU A 110 12.53 -13.83 -19.38
N TRP A 111 13.09 -14.86 -18.75
CA TRP A 111 12.71 -16.25 -19.03
C TRP A 111 11.24 -16.52 -18.70
N GLY A 112 10.72 -15.93 -17.62
CA GLY A 112 9.30 -16.03 -17.28
C GLY A 112 8.40 -15.43 -18.36
N ILE A 113 8.74 -14.25 -18.88
CA ILE A 113 8.02 -13.61 -19.99
C ILE A 113 8.15 -14.44 -21.27
N VAL A 114 9.33 -14.96 -21.60
CA VAL A 114 9.53 -15.80 -22.78
C VAL A 114 8.69 -17.07 -22.71
N VAL A 115 8.68 -17.77 -21.57
CA VAL A 115 7.86 -18.97 -21.40
C VAL A 115 6.36 -18.63 -21.43
N LEU A 116 5.95 -17.48 -20.88
CA LEU A 116 4.58 -16.99 -20.99
C LEU A 116 4.19 -16.75 -22.47
N LEU A 117 5.03 -16.08 -23.24
CA LEU A 117 4.80 -15.86 -24.68
C LEU A 117 4.75 -17.17 -25.48
N VAL A 118 5.50 -18.20 -25.07
CA VAL A 118 5.40 -19.54 -25.67
C VAL A 118 4.04 -20.17 -25.35
N VAL A 119 3.55 -20.04 -24.10
CA VAL A 119 2.19 -20.49 -23.75
C VAL A 119 1.16 -19.77 -24.61
N ASP A 120 1.27 -18.45 -24.73
CA ASP A 120 0.38 -17.61 -25.54
C ASP A 120 0.36 -18.07 -27.00
N ALA A 121 1.55 -18.29 -27.59
CA ALA A 121 1.68 -18.77 -28.96
C ALA A 121 1.04 -20.15 -29.15
N VAL A 122 1.30 -21.11 -28.25
CA VAL A 122 0.70 -22.45 -28.30
C VAL A 122 -0.82 -22.39 -28.13
N GLN A 123 -1.30 -21.54 -27.22
CA GLN A 123 -2.72 -21.31 -26.99
C GLN A 123 -3.39 -20.71 -28.24
N LEU A 124 -2.72 -19.80 -28.96
CA LEU A 124 -3.23 -19.22 -30.21
C LEU A 124 -3.16 -20.16 -31.42
N ILE A 125 -2.26 -21.14 -31.42
CA ILE A 125 -2.17 -22.17 -32.47
C ILE A 125 -3.30 -23.21 -32.32
N THR A 126 -3.75 -23.47 -31.09
CA THR A 126 -4.75 -24.51 -30.79
C THR A 126 -6.04 -24.37 -31.62
N PRO A 127 -6.68 -23.18 -31.74
CA PRO A 127 -7.86 -23.00 -32.60
C PRO A 127 -7.60 -23.28 -34.09
N LEU A 128 -6.40 -23.02 -34.60
CA LEU A 128 -6.05 -23.27 -36.00
C LEU A 128 -5.96 -24.78 -36.31
N ILE A 129 -5.46 -25.56 -35.36
CA ILE A 129 -5.43 -27.02 -35.46
C ILE A 129 -6.85 -27.57 -35.46
N ILE A 130 -7.70 -27.06 -34.58
CA ILE A 130 -9.13 -27.43 -34.53
C ILE A 130 -9.82 -27.05 -35.85
N ARG A 131 -9.56 -25.85 -36.39
CA ARG A 131 -10.03 -25.45 -37.72
C ARG A 131 -9.65 -26.44 -38.80
N SER A 132 -8.36 -26.80 -38.89
CA SER A 132 -7.89 -27.75 -39.90
C SER A 132 -8.52 -29.13 -39.74
N LEU A 133 -8.75 -29.58 -38.51
CA LEU A 133 -9.41 -30.85 -38.25
C LEU A 133 -10.87 -30.81 -38.71
N VAL A 134 -11.61 -29.78 -38.31
CA VAL A 134 -13.02 -29.60 -38.67
C VAL A 134 -13.19 -29.50 -40.19
N ASP A 135 -12.34 -28.73 -40.88
CA ASP A 135 -12.40 -28.57 -42.33
C ASP A 135 -12.10 -29.88 -43.08
N ARG A 136 -11.19 -30.71 -42.57
CA ARG A 136 -10.90 -32.03 -43.17
C ARG A 136 -12.07 -33.00 -42.95
N ILE A 137 -12.70 -32.97 -41.77
CA ILE A 137 -13.86 -33.80 -41.43
C ILE A 137 -15.05 -33.42 -42.34
N THR A 138 -15.38 -32.14 -42.43
CA THR A 138 -16.52 -31.66 -43.24
C THR A 138 -16.26 -31.81 -44.74
N GLY A 139 -15.01 -31.72 -45.18
CA GLY A 139 -14.61 -32.02 -46.55
C GLY A 139 -14.59 -33.52 -46.91
N GLY A 140 -14.89 -34.43 -45.98
CA GLY A 140 -14.93 -35.88 -46.23
C GLY A 140 -13.57 -36.54 -46.49
N THR A 141 -12.47 -35.84 -46.17
CA THR A 141 -11.09 -36.30 -46.45
C THR A 141 -10.45 -37.08 -45.31
N VAL A 142 -11.10 -37.15 -44.15
CA VAL A 142 -10.57 -37.80 -42.94
C VAL A 142 -10.97 -39.26 -42.89
N ARG A 143 -9.99 -40.15 -42.73
CA ARG A 143 -10.24 -41.55 -42.40
C ARG A 143 -10.32 -41.70 -40.88
N LEU A 144 -11.08 -42.67 -40.37
CA LEU A 144 -11.13 -42.95 -38.92
C LEU A 144 -9.74 -43.18 -38.30
N SER A 145 -8.76 -43.60 -39.11
CA SER A 145 -7.36 -43.77 -38.72
C SER A 145 -6.62 -42.48 -38.35
N ASP A 146 -7.08 -41.30 -38.80
CA ASP A 146 -6.40 -40.03 -38.57
C ASP A 146 -6.81 -39.38 -37.23
N VAL A 147 -7.99 -39.72 -36.71
CA VAL A 147 -8.55 -39.23 -35.44
C VAL A 147 -7.59 -39.42 -34.23
N PRO A 148 -6.98 -40.61 -34.00
CA PRO A 148 -6.06 -40.78 -32.87
C PRO A 148 -4.81 -39.90 -32.98
N LEU A 149 -4.33 -39.59 -34.19
CA LEU A 149 -3.19 -38.69 -34.37
C LEU A 149 -3.54 -37.26 -33.93
N PHE A 150 -4.72 -36.76 -34.31
CA PHE A 150 -5.20 -35.45 -33.86
C PHE A 150 -5.45 -35.41 -32.34
N ALA A 151 -6.04 -36.47 -31.77
CA ALA A 151 -6.23 -36.59 -30.33
C ALA A 151 -4.89 -36.56 -29.58
N LEU A 152 -3.89 -37.31 -30.05
CA LEU A 152 -2.55 -37.33 -29.47
C LEU A 152 -1.84 -35.98 -29.64
N ALA A 153 -2.02 -35.28 -30.77
CA ALA A 153 -1.47 -33.95 -30.98
C ALA A 153 -2.09 -32.93 -30.02
N ILE A 154 -3.41 -32.93 -29.84
CA ILE A 154 -4.10 -32.06 -28.88
C ILE A 154 -3.66 -32.37 -27.44
N LEU A 155 -3.52 -33.66 -27.09
CA LEU A 155 -3.00 -34.07 -25.79
C LEU A 155 -1.56 -33.57 -25.57
N GLY A 156 -0.68 -33.73 -26.58
CA GLY A 156 0.69 -33.24 -26.54
C GLY A 156 0.76 -31.73 -26.34
N ILE A 157 -0.07 -30.96 -27.04
CA ILE A 157 -0.21 -29.52 -26.85
C ILE A 157 -0.68 -29.19 -25.44
N GLY A 158 -1.67 -29.92 -24.92
CA GLY A 158 -2.15 -29.78 -23.55
C GLY A 158 -1.04 -29.99 -22.51
N VAL A 159 -0.23 -31.04 -22.67
CA VAL A 159 0.92 -31.32 -21.80
C VAL A 159 1.98 -30.23 -21.90
N ILE A 160 2.35 -29.80 -23.11
CA ILE A 160 3.30 -28.69 -23.32
C ILE A 160 2.79 -27.42 -22.63
N MET A 161 1.52 -27.05 -22.84
CA MET A 161 0.91 -25.90 -22.18
C MET A 161 0.94 -26.02 -20.66
N ALA A 162 0.63 -27.18 -20.10
CA ALA A 162 0.65 -27.40 -18.65
C ALA A 162 2.07 -27.22 -18.07
N VAL A 163 3.08 -27.80 -18.71
CA VAL A 163 4.49 -27.69 -18.32
C VAL A 163 4.96 -26.24 -18.42
N CYS A 164 4.72 -25.58 -19.56
CA CYS A 164 5.10 -24.17 -19.74
C CYS A 164 4.34 -23.25 -18.76
N ARG A 165 3.06 -23.53 -18.47
CA ARG A 165 2.28 -22.80 -17.45
C ARG A 165 2.89 -22.90 -16.07
N PHE A 166 3.29 -24.11 -15.67
CA PHE A 166 4.01 -24.30 -14.42
C PHE A 166 5.30 -23.47 -14.36
N PHE A 167 6.11 -23.49 -15.43
CA PHE A 167 7.39 -22.79 -15.45
C PHE A 167 7.25 -21.27 -15.47
N TRP A 168 6.36 -20.66 -16.29
CA TRP A 168 6.21 -19.21 -16.23
C TRP A 168 5.63 -18.78 -14.88
N PHE A 169 4.69 -19.53 -14.31
CA PHE A 169 4.11 -19.23 -13.00
C PHE A 169 5.18 -19.27 -11.93
N PHE A 170 5.98 -20.34 -11.92
CA PHE A 170 7.12 -20.49 -11.02
C PHE A 170 8.10 -19.32 -11.18
N LEU A 171 8.51 -18.99 -12.41
CA LEU A 171 9.52 -17.94 -12.66
C LEU A 171 9.03 -16.55 -12.26
N LEU A 172 7.81 -16.16 -12.65
CA LEU A 172 7.29 -14.80 -12.41
C LEU A 172 6.79 -14.63 -10.97
N ILE A 173 6.00 -15.57 -10.45
CA ILE A 173 5.37 -15.44 -9.12
C ILE A 173 6.39 -15.64 -8.01
N ILE A 174 7.35 -16.57 -8.14
CA ILE A 174 8.41 -16.70 -7.12
C ILE A 174 9.36 -15.51 -7.17
N THR A 175 9.59 -14.91 -8.35
CA THR A 175 10.37 -13.67 -8.44
C THR A 175 9.67 -12.53 -7.70
N SER A 176 8.35 -12.39 -7.80
CA SER A 176 7.63 -11.37 -7.04
C SER A 176 7.71 -11.62 -5.52
N GLU A 177 7.69 -12.88 -5.06
CA GLU A 177 7.94 -13.24 -3.66
C GLU A 177 9.36 -12.90 -3.20
N ARG A 178 10.38 -13.11 -4.05
CA ARG A 178 11.76 -12.71 -3.74
C ARG A 178 11.88 -11.20 -3.59
N ILE A 179 11.22 -10.43 -4.46
CA ILE A 179 11.13 -8.98 -4.37
C ILE A 179 10.47 -8.56 -3.04
N ALA A 180 9.32 -9.14 -2.71
CA ALA A 180 8.63 -8.86 -1.45
C ALA A 180 9.51 -9.15 -0.22
N ARG A 181 10.19 -10.30 -0.20
CA ARG A 181 11.14 -10.67 0.87
C ARG A 181 12.26 -9.65 1.00
N GLN A 182 12.83 -9.21 -0.13
CA GLN A 182 13.90 -8.22 -0.14
C GLN A 182 13.41 -6.85 0.37
N ILE A 183 12.21 -6.42 -0.02
CA ILE A 183 11.58 -5.20 0.51
C ILE A 183 11.41 -5.31 2.02
N ARG A 184 10.79 -6.40 2.52
CA ARG A 184 10.58 -6.61 3.97
C ARG A 184 11.90 -6.60 4.75
N SER A 185 12.92 -7.30 4.23
CA SER A 185 14.24 -7.35 4.87
C SER A 185 14.90 -5.97 4.92
N LYS A 186 14.97 -5.25 3.80
CA LYS A 186 15.55 -3.89 3.75
C LYS A 186 14.78 -2.92 4.64
N PHE A 187 13.44 -3.00 4.62
CA PHE A 187 12.58 -2.15 5.44
C PHE A 187 12.81 -2.40 6.92
N PHE A 188 12.84 -3.67 7.33
CA PHE A 188 13.09 -4.04 8.73
C PHE A 188 14.50 -3.64 9.18
N THR A 189 15.53 -3.91 8.39
CA THR A 189 16.90 -3.48 8.69
C THR A 189 17.00 -1.95 8.80
N HIS A 190 16.29 -1.22 7.94
CA HIS A 190 16.25 0.23 8.01
C HIS A 190 15.54 0.73 9.27
N LEU A 191 14.41 0.14 9.66
CA LEU A 191 13.72 0.48 10.92
C LEU A 191 14.65 0.31 12.13
N LEU A 192 15.45 -0.77 12.18
CA LEU A 192 16.41 -0.99 13.26
C LEU A 192 17.53 0.08 13.32
N SER A 193 17.72 0.85 12.25
CA SER A 193 18.67 1.97 12.20
C SER A 193 18.09 3.31 12.62
N LEU A 194 16.77 3.44 12.74
CA LEU A 194 16.12 4.71 13.09
C LEU A 194 16.19 5.00 14.60
N SER A 195 16.15 6.29 14.95
CA SER A 195 16.20 6.76 16.35
C SER A 195 14.88 6.50 17.09
N GLN A 196 14.91 6.48 18.43
CA GLN A 196 13.69 6.30 19.23
C GLN A 196 12.65 7.39 18.98
N ARG A 197 13.08 8.61 18.65
CA ARG A 197 12.17 9.71 18.32
C ARG A 197 11.22 9.36 17.18
N PHE A 198 11.69 8.64 16.16
CA PHE A 198 10.84 8.19 15.06
C PHE A 198 9.69 7.28 15.52
N PHE A 199 9.96 6.38 16.46
CA PHE A 199 8.97 5.47 17.03
C PHE A 199 8.02 6.16 18.03
N HIS A 200 8.41 7.32 18.58
CA HIS A 200 7.50 8.15 19.37
C HIS A 200 6.49 8.93 18.51
N THR A 201 6.86 9.31 17.28
CA THR A 201 6.00 10.08 16.37
C THR A 201 5.22 9.21 15.39
N THR A 202 5.68 7.98 15.14
CA THR A 202 5.08 7.06 14.18
C THR A 202 4.45 5.87 14.90
N ARG A 203 3.18 5.59 14.63
CA ARG A 203 2.48 4.46 15.25
C ARG A 203 3.05 3.14 14.75
N THR A 204 3.34 2.22 15.66
CA THR A 204 3.85 0.88 15.32
C THR A 204 2.90 0.10 14.40
N GLY A 205 1.58 0.28 14.57
CA GLY A 205 0.58 -0.33 13.69
C GLY A 205 0.71 0.10 12.22
N ASP A 206 1.03 1.38 11.98
CA ASP A 206 1.23 1.90 10.62
C ASP A 206 2.49 1.30 9.97
N LEU A 207 3.54 1.06 10.75
CA LEU A 207 4.75 0.39 10.27
C LEU A 207 4.48 -1.08 9.91
N MET A 208 3.70 -1.78 10.74
CA MET A 208 3.30 -3.16 10.47
C MET A 208 2.46 -3.25 9.19
N ALA A 209 1.49 -2.36 8.99
CA ALA A 209 0.69 -2.30 7.78
C ALA A 209 1.53 -2.04 6.51
N ARG A 210 2.61 -1.26 6.59
CA ARG A 210 3.53 -1.05 5.45
C ARG A 210 4.35 -2.31 5.12
N ILE A 211 4.80 -3.03 6.14
CA ILE A 211 5.56 -4.28 5.96
C ILE A 211 4.68 -5.39 5.39
N SER A 212 3.42 -5.47 5.81
CA SER A 212 2.47 -6.50 5.34
C SER A 212 1.76 -6.06 4.07
N ASN A 213 0.77 -5.18 4.19
CA ASN A 213 -0.21 -4.85 3.15
C ASN A 213 0.42 -4.10 1.98
N ASP A 214 1.25 -3.08 2.24
CA ASP A 214 1.86 -2.31 1.16
C ASP A 214 2.87 -3.16 0.38
N THR A 215 3.66 -3.97 1.08
CA THR A 215 4.61 -4.87 0.42
C THR A 215 3.88 -5.95 -0.39
N GLU A 216 2.74 -6.43 0.09
CA GLU A 216 1.88 -7.36 -0.64
C GLU A 216 1.29 -6.73 -1.92
N ALA A 217 0.83 -5.49 -1.85
CA ALA A 217 0.35 -4.78 -3.03
C ALA A 217 1.46 -4.59 -4.09
N VAL A 218 2.70 -4.30 -3.66
CA VAL A 218 3.86 -4.24 -4.56
C VAL A 218 4.19 -5.62 -5.13
N ARG A 219 4.10 -6.69 -4.33
CA ARG A 219 4.31 -8.08 -4.77
C ARG A 219 3.34 -8.46 -5.89
N ILE A 220 2.04 -8.27 -5.68
CA ILE A 220 1.02 -8.63 -6.68
C ILE A 220 1.25 -7.80 -7.96
N ALA A 221 1.60 -6.51 -7.83
CA ALA A 221 1.88 -5.66 -8.99
C ALA A 221 3.12 -6.12 -9.77
N CYS A 222 4.16 -6.62 -9.09
CA CYS A 222 5.35 -7.13 -9.75
C CYS A 222 5.17 -8.54 -10.36
N GLY A 223 4.28 -9.36 -9.79
CA GLY A 223 3.98 -10.70 -10.29
C GLY A 223 2.83 -10.69 -11.30
N MET A 224 1.59 -10.70 -10.80
CA MET A 224 0.39 -10.72 -11.63
C MET A 224 0.30 -9.51 -12.56
N GLY A 225 0.84 -8.35 -12.17
CA GLY A 225 0.80 -7.15 -13.03
C GLY A 225 1.53 -7.33 -14.35
N ILE A 226 2.67 -8.04 -14.37
CA ILE A 226 3.35 -8.38 -15.62
C ILE A 226 2.49 -9.31 -16.46
N VAL A 227 1.99 -10.38 -15.85
CA VAL A 227 1.18 -11.40 -16.54
C VAL A 227 -0.04 -10.75 -17.19
N THR A 228 -0.78 -9.95 -16.41
CA THR A 228 -1.95 -9.21 -16.88
C THR A 228 -1.59 -8.20 -17.99
N MET A 229 -0.38 -7.62 -17.96
CA MET A 229 0.09 -6.72 -19.02
C MET A 229 0.43 -7.47 -20.31
N VAL A 230 1.10 -8.62 -20.21
CA VAL A 230 1.46 -9.46 -21.36
C VAL A 230 0.20 -10.04 -21.98
N ASP A 231 -0.63 -10.75 -21.22
CA ASP A 231 -1.85 -11.39 -21.73
C ASP A 231 -2.87 -10.33 -22.19
N GLY A 232 -3.02 -9.25 -21.41
CA GLY A 232 -3.97 -8.19 -21.71
C GLY A 232 -3.65 -7.43 -23.00
N PHE A 233 -2.37 -7.28 -23.36
CA PHE A 233 -1.97 -6.52 -24.55
C PHE A 233 -1.42 -7.40 -25.67
N LEU A 234 -0.39 -8.20 -25.40
CA LEU A 234 0.30 -9.01 -26.41
C LEU A 234 -0.55 -10.19 -26.88
N PHE A 235 -1.10 -11.00 -25.97
CA PHE A 235 -1.97 -12.11 -26.35
C PHE A 235 -3.24 -11.60 -27.04
N ALA A 236 -3.89 -10.56 -26.48
CA ALA A 236 -5.07 -9.95 -27.10
C ALA A 236 -4.79 -9.40 -28.52
N ALA A 237 -3.67 -8.67 -28.70
CA ALA A 237 -3.29 -8.15 -30.01
C ALA A 237 -2.97 -9.26 -31.02
N ALA A 238 -2.28 -10.32 -30.58
CA ALA A 238 -1.96 -11.46 -31.44
C ALA A 238 -3.21 -12.26 -31.84
N ALA A 239 -4.15 -12.49 -30.91
CA ALA A 239 -5.44 -13.11 -31.17
C ALA A 239 -6.26 -12.29 -32.20
N ILE A 240 -6.38 -10.97 -31.99
CA ILE A 240 -7.06 -10.07 -32.92
C ILE A 240 -6.37 -10.07 -34.29
N GLY A 241 -5.04 -10.06 -34.32
CA GLY A 241 -4.27 -10.15 -35.57
C GLY A 241 -4.54 -11.43 -36.36
N LEU A 242 -4.62 -12.59 -35.68
CA LEU A 242 -4.99 -13.86 -36.31
C LEU A 242 -6.44 -13.87 -36.79
N MET A 243 -7.38 -13.34 -36.01
CA MET A 243 -8.78 -13.20 -36.44
C MET A 243 -8.89 -12.30 -37.68
N LEU A 244 -8.21 -11.16 -37.70
CA LEU A 244 -8.15 -10.26 -38.85
C LEU A 244 -7.59 -10.96 -40.09
N HIS A 245 -6.56 -11.80 -39.92
CA HIS A 245 -6.00 -12.59 -41.01
C HIS A 245 -7.00 -13.63 -41.57
N LEU A 246 -7.82 -14.24 -40.71
CA LEU A 246 -8.83 -15.21 -41.13
C LEU A 246 -10.03 -14.57 -41.84
N ASN A 247 -10.64 -13.55 -41.23
CA ASN A 247 -11.74 -12.80 -41.83
C ASN A 247 -11.86 -11.39 -41.21
N PRO A 248 -11.40 -10.34 -41.90
CA PRO A 248 -11.43 -8.98 -41.37
C PRO A 248 -12.84 -8.47 -41.04
N ARG A 249 -13.83 -8.78 -41.88
CA ARG A 249 -15.21 -8.30 -41.72
C ARG A 249 -15.87 -8.92 -40.50
N LEU A 250 -15.76 -10.26 -40.35
CA LEU A 250 -16.30 -10.96 -39.21
C LEU A 250 -15.62 -10.52 -37.90
N THR A 251 -14.31 -10.29 -37.94
CA THR A 251 -13.53 -9.80 -36.80
C THR A 251 -14.03 -8.44 -36.31
N LEU A 252 -14.29 -7.50 -37.22
CA LEU A 252 -14.81 -6.18 -36.84
C LEU A 252 -16.20 -6.26 -36.18
N TYR A 253 -17.07 -7.13 -36.69
CA TYR A 253 -18.38 -7.37 -36.07
C TYR A 253 -18.26 -8.02 -34.69
N ALA A 254 -17.37 -9.02 -34.57
CA ALA A 254 -17.10 -9.75 -33.34
C ALA A 254 -16.49 -8.86 -32.24
N LEU A 255 -15.65 -7.89 -32.63
CA LEU A 255 -14.98 -6.96 -31.72
C LEU A 255 -15.89 -5.82 -31.26
N LEU A 256 -16.98 -5.52 -31.94
CA LEU A 256 -17.80 -4.34 -31.67
C LEU A 256 -18.28 -4.23 -30.20
N PRO A 257 -18.68 -5.32 -29.52
CA PRO A 257 -19.06 -5.25 -28.10
C PRO A 257 -17.88 -5.21 -27.10
N LEU A 258 -16.66 -5.57 -27.52
CA LEU A 258 -15.50 -5.71 -26.62
C LEU A 258 -14.95 -4.37 -26.07
N PRO A 259 -14.87 -3.26 -26.83
CA PRO A 259 -14.57 -1.93 -26.28
C PRO A 259 -15.59 -1.48 -25.21
N LEU A 260 -16.87 -1.79 -25.43
CA LEU A 260 -17.93 -1.52 -24.46
C LEU A 260 -17.70 -2.32 -23.16
N LEU A 261 -17.23 -3.57 -23.26
CA LEU A 261 -16.87 -4.39 -22.11
C LEU A 261 -15.75 -3.73 -21.27
N THR A 262 -14.71 -3.19 -21.91
CA THR A 262 -13.64 -2.48 -21.17
C THR A 262 -14.18 -1.25 -20.44
N LEU A 263 -15.02 -0.46 -21.09
CA LEU A 263 -15.65 0.71 -20.49
C LEU A 263 -16.52 0.34 -19.28
N VAL A 264 -17.32 -0.73 -19.42
CA VAL A 264 -18.13 -1.30 -18.33
C VAL A 264 -17.25 -1.70 -17.16
N VAL A 265 -16.17 -2.47 -17.40
CA VAL A 265 -15.27 -2.93 -16.33
C VAL A 265 -14.64 -1.74 -15.59
N VAL A 266 -14.17 -0.71 -16.30
CA VAL A 266 -13.57 0.48 -15.69
C VAL A 266 -14.59 1.27 -14.87
N LYS A 267 -15.81 1.48 -15.40
CA LYS A 267 -16.87 2.23 -14.71
C LYS A 267 -17.37 1.50 -13.47
N PHE A 268 -17.62 0.19 -13.58
CA PHE A 268 -18.01 -0.64 -12.45
C PHE A 268 -16.91 -0.71 -11.40
N GLY A 269 -15.64 -0.88 -11.80
CA GLY A 269 -14.52 -0.90 -10.86
C GLY A 269 -14.46 0.34 -9.97
N ARG A 270 -14.71 1.54 -10.54
CA ARG A 270 -14.80 2.79 -9.76
C ARG A 270 -16.02 2.83 -8.83
N MET A 271 -17.18 2.39 -9.33
CA MET A 271 -18.42 2.37 -8.54
C MET A 271 -18.30 1.42 -7.35
N VAL A 272 -17.80 0.20 -7.58
CA VAL A 272 -17.53 -0.80 -6.54
C VAL A 272 -16.55 -0.25 -5.52
N HIS A 273 -15.47 0.40 -5.96
CA HIS A 273 -14.49 0.99 -5.04
C HIS A 273 -15.11 2.02 -4.10
N SER A 274 -15.93 2.93 -4.63
CA SER A 274 -16.62 3.94 -3.82
C SER A 274 -17.62 3.32 -2.83
N ARG A 275 -18.43 2.34 -3.28
CA ARG A 275 -19.39 1.65 -2.40
C ARG A 275 -18.68 0.82 -1.33
N PHE A 276 -17.57 0.19 -1.68
CA PHE A 276 -16.75 -0.56 -0.72
C PHE A 276 -16.16 0.36 0.37
N GLN A 277 -15.76 1.59 0.02
CA GLN A 277 -15.33 2.58 1.02
C GLN A 277 -16.45 2.96 1.98
N ALA A 278 -17.68 3.16 1.48
CA ALA A 278 -18.84 3.43 2.34
C ALA A 278 -19.11 2.27 3.32
N VAL A 279 -19.07 1.03 2.83
CA VAL A 279 -19.20 -0.17 3.68
C VAL A 279 -18.13 -0.21 4.76
N GLN A 280 -16.87 0.09 4.42
CA GLN A 280 -15.77 0.12 5.40
C GLN A 280 -15.95 1.20 6.47
N ALA A 281 -16.50 2.36 6.12
CA ALA A 281 -16.84 3.40 7.08
C ALA A 281 -17.91 2.90 8.07
N ARG A 282 -19.00 2.31 7.57
CA ARG A 282 -20.08 1.77 8.42
C ARG A 282 -19.63 0.62 9.33
N VAL A 283 -18.75 -0.25 8.84
CA VAL A 283 -18.14 -1.29 9.69
C VAL A 283 -17.34 -0.66 10.82
N SER A 284 -16.61 0.43 10.55
CA SER A 284 -15.81 1.12 11.57
C SER A 284 -16.70 1.72 12.66
N ASP A 285 -17.79 2.38 12.27
CA ASP A 285 -18.79 2.94 13.21
C ASP A 285 -19.41 1.85 14.10
N MET A 286 -19.80 0.72 13.48
CA MET A 286 -20.34 -0.44 14.20
C MET A 286 -19.35 -1.00 15.22
N MET A 287 -18.08 -1.14 14.83
CA MET A 287 -17.03 -1.65 15.71
C MET A 287 -16.72 -0.69 16.86
N GLU A 288 -16.75 0.63 16.60
CA GLU A 288 -16.60 1.65 17.62
C GLU A 288 -17.73 1.57 18.66
N LYS A 289 -18.99 1.45 18.22
CA LYS A 289 -20.13 1.29 19.12
C LYS A 289 -20.01 0.05 20.00
N ILE A 290 -19.64 -1.09 19.43
CA ILE A 290 -19.43 -2.34 20.17
C ILE A 290 -18.29 -2.20 21.19
N ARG A 291 -17.19 -1.55 20.79
CA ARG A 291 -16.05 -1.28 21.68
C ARG A 291 -16.48 -0.42 22.88
N ASP A 292 -17.27 0.61 22.65
CA ASP A 292 -17.77 1.50 23.71
C ASP A 292 -18.71 0.76 24.67
N THR A 293 -19.59 -0.11 24.16
CA THR A 293 -20.45 -0.98 24.98
C THR A 293 -19.61 -1.92 25.86
N PHE A 294 -18.54 -2.52 25.33
CA PHE A 294 -17.66 -3.38 26.13
C PHE A 294 -16.84 -2.60 27.16
N ALA A 295 -16.31 -1.43 26.80
CA ALA A 295 -15.61 -0.56 27.75
C ALA A 295 -16.55 -0.11 28.89
N GLY A 296 -17.82 0.18 28.56
CA GLY A 296 -18.87 0.56 29.50
C GLY A 296 -19.65 -0.60 30.13
N ILE A 297 -19.22 -1.86 29.96
CA ILE A 297 -20.06 -3.03 30.28
C ILE A 297 -20.57 -3.04 31.73
N ARG A 298 -19.76 -2.53 32.67
CA ARG A 298 -20.17 -2.40 34.08
C ARG A 298 -21.34 -1.44 34.24
N VAL A 299 -21.29 -0.28 33.58
CA VAL A 299 -22.37 0.72 33.62
C VAL A 299 -23.64 0.13 33.00
N VAL A 300 -23.52 -0.49 31.83
CA VAL A 300 -24.65 -1.15 31.15
C VAL A 300 -25.32 -2.18 32.06
N LYS A 301 -24.53 -3.04 32.74
CA LYS A 301 -25.04 -4.04 33.68
C LYS A 301 -25.63 -3.45 34.96
N THR A 302 -24.98 -2.43 35.54
CA THR A 302 -25.46 -1.79 36.77
C THR A 302 -26.79 -1.07 36.56
N PHE A 303 -26.99 -0.43 35.41
CA PHE A 303 -28.23 0.27 35.07
C PHE A 303 -29.26 -0.59 34.31
N ARG A 304 -29.00 -1.90 34.13
CA ARG A 304 -29.86 -2.84 33.40
C ARG A 304 -30.25 -2.35 31.99
N GLN A 305 -29.29 -1.78 31.25
CA GLN A 305 -29.49 -1.18 29.92
C GLN A 305 -29.15 -2.13 28.76
N GLU A 306 -29.07 -3.45 28.98
CA GLU A 306 -28.64 -4.39 27.94
C GLU A 306 -29.51 -4.35 26.68
N ALA A 307 -30.83 -4.31 26.85
CA ALA A 307 -31.77 -4.26 25.72
C ALA A 307 -31.62 -2.95 24.92
N GLY A 308 -31.41 -1.82 25.60
CA GLY A 308 -31.21 -0.52 24.96
C GLY A 308 -29.90 -0.45 24.18
N GLU A 309 -28.80 -0.98 24.73
CA GLU A 309 -27.54 -1.07 24.00
C GLU A 309 -27.63 -2.07 22.83
N LEU A 310 -28.34 -3.18 22.99
CA LEU A 310 -28.55 -4.14 21.91
C LEU A 310 -29.28 -3.49 20.73
N GLU A 311 -30.32 -2.69 20.99
CA GLU A 311 -31.04 -1.98 19.93
C GLU A 311 -30.17 -0.93 19.24
N ARG A 312 -29.38 -0.15 19.99
CA ARG A 312 -28.43 0.81 19.38
C ARG A 312 -27.38 0.11 18.49
N VAL A 313 -26.85 -1.03 18.93
CA VAL A 313 -25.93 -1.83 18.09
C VAL A 313 -26.66 -2.37 16.86
N ARG A 314 -27.92 -2.78 17.01
CA ARG A 314 -28.74 -3.27 15.91
C ARG A 314 -29.01 -2.20 14.85
N GLU A 315 -29.30 -0.96 15.25
CA GLU A 315 -29.47 0.18 14.34
C GLU A 315 -28.23 0.41 13.48
N VAL A 316 -27.04 0.52 14.10
CA VAL A 316 -25.78 0.74 13.38
C VAL A 316 -25.40 -0.49 12.53
N SER A 317 -25.76 -1.70 12.97
CA SER A 317 -25.57 -2.92 12.19
C SER A 317 -26.45 -2.93 10.92
N TRP A 318 -27.67 -2.40 11.00
CA TRP A 318 -28.57 -2.28 9.85
C TRP A 318 -28.07 -1.26 8.83
N ASP A 319 -27.51 -0.13 9.26
CA ASP A 319 -26.84 0.83 8.37
C ASP A 319 -25.72 0.14 7.56
N TYR A 320 -24.90 -0.68 8.23
CA TYR A 320 -23.89 -1.49 7.58
C TYR A 320 -24.49 -2.47 6.56
N VAL A 321 -25.56 -3.18 6.93
CA VAL A 321 -26.25 -4.10 6.03
C VAL A 321 -26.80 -3.37 4.80
N GLU A 322 -27.39 -2.18 4.97
CA GLU A 322 -27.95 -1.42 3.86
C GLU A 322 -26.87 -1.00 2.85
N ASP A 323 -25.76 -0.45 3.33
CA ASP A 323 -24.64 -0.06 2.47
C ASP A 323 -23.96 -1.28 1.84
N ASN A 324 -23.86 -2.39 2.56
CA ASN A 324 -23.36 -3.64 1.99
C ASN A 324 -24.30 -4.18 0.90
N MET A 325 -25.62 -4.12 1.08
CA MET A 325 -26.59 -4.49 0.05
C MET A 325 -26.56 -3.57 -1.17
N ARG A 326 -26.27 -2.27 -0.98
CA ARG A 326 -26.02 -1.34 -2.09
C ARG A 326 -24.76 -1.72 -2.88
N LEU A 327 -23.68 -2.14 -2.20
CA LEU A 327 -22.48 -2.67 -2.84
C LEU A 327 -22.78 -3.98 -3.59
N VAL A 328 -23.45 -4.94 -2.95
CA VAL A 328 -23.78 -6.25 -3.51
C VAL A 328 -24.68 -6.11 -4.75
N ARG A 329 -25.63 -5.18 -4.78
CA ARG A 329 -26.44 -4.92 -5.99
C ARG A 329 -25.60 -4.51 -7.19
N VAL A 330 -24.59 -3.66 -6.99
CA VAL A 330 -23.66 -3.26 -8.06
C VAL A 330 -22.75 -4.43 -8.43
N TRP A 331 -22.18 -5.12 -7.44
CA TRP A 331 -21.26 -6.23 -7.66
C TRP A 331 -21.93 -7.43 -8.36
N GLY A 332 -23.17 -7.74 -7.97
CA GLY A 332 -23.96 -8.84 -8.54
C GLY A 332 -24.28 -8.66 -10.01
N ALA A 333 -24.37 -7.41 -10.50
CA ALA A 333 -24.58 -7.13 -11.93
C ALA A 333 -23.29 -7.21 -12.78
N PHE A 334 -22.12 -7.29 -12.15
CA PHE A 334 -20.83 -7.19 -12.85
C PHE A 334 -20.56 -8.36 -13.81
N PHE A 335 -20.57 -9.61 -13.30
CA PHE A 335 -20.33 -10.79 -14.13
C PHE A 335 -21.46 -11.04 -15.16
N PRO A 336 -22.75 -10.94 -14.82
CA PRO A 336 -23.83 -11.08 -15.79
C PRO A 336 -23.70 -10.13 -16.98
N LEU A 337 -23.29 -8.88 -16.77
CA LEU A 337 -23.09 -7.92 -17.84
C LEU A 337 -21.89 -8.25 -18.74
N ILE A 338 -20.80 -8.77 -18.17
CA ILE A 338 -19.66 -9.29 -18.93
C ILE A 338 -20.10 -10.45 -19.82
N TRP A 339 -20.82 -11.44 -19.26
CA TRP A 339 -21.34 -12.57 -20.01
C TRP A 339 -22.36 -12.17 -21.07
N LEU A 340 -23.19 -11.14 -20.81
CA LEU A 340 -24.11 -10.59 -21.80
C LEU A 340 -23.36 -10.00 -23.00
N LEU A 341 -22.30 -9.22 -22.78
CA LEU A 341 -21.51 -8.61 -23.86
C LEU A 341 -20.69 -9.64 -24.63
N ALA A 342 -20.09 -10.61 -23.94
CA ALA A 342 -19.41 -11.74 -24.57
C ALA A 342 -20.39 -12.62 -25.37
N GLY A 343 -21.58 -12.87 -24.80
CA GLY A 343 -22.68 -13.58 -25.45
C GLY A 343 -23.21 -12.85 -26.68
N LEU A 344 -23.30 -11.52 -26.64
CA LEU A 344 -23.68 -10.71 -27.80
C LEU A 344 -22.63 -10.81 -28.92
N SER A 345 -21.34 -10.78 -28.57
CA SER A 345 -20.24 -10.99 -29.53
C SER A 345 -20.33 -12.38 -30.18
N THR A 346 -20.63 -13.40 -29.37
CA THR A 346 -20.86 -14.77 -29.82
C THR A 346 -22.08 -14.87 -30.74
N ALA A 347 -23.21 -14.26 -30.37
CA ALA A 347 -24.43 -14.24 -31.18
C ALA A 347 -24.20 -13.57 -32.55
N ILE A 348 -23.46 -12.46 -32.59
CA ILE A 348 -23.06 -11.79 -33.84
C ILE A 348 -22.24 -12.72 -34.72
N VAL A 349 -21.26 -13.44 -34.15
CA VAL A 349 -20.44 -14.40 -34.90
C VAL A 349 -21.26 -15.59 -35.37
N PHE A 350 -22.18 -16.11 -34.56
CA PHE A 350 -23.09 -17.18 -34.97
C PHE A 350 -23.99 -16.74 -36.12
N TYR A 351 -24.55 -15.54 -36.06
CA TYR A 351 -25.41 -15.02 -37.11
C TYR A 351 -24.64 -14.75 -38.41
N LYS A 352 -23.60 -13.89 -38.36
CA LYS A 352 -22.84 -13.49 -39.56
C LYS A 352 -21.90 -14.58 -40.06
N GLY A 353 -21.19 -15.25 -39.15
CA GLY A 353 -20.30 -16.36 -39.48
C GLY A 353 -21.08 -17.58 -39.97
N GLY A 354 -22.17 -17.95 -39.28
CA GLY A 354 -23.04 -19.04 -39.71
C GLY A 354 -23.67 -18.78 -41.09
N THR A 355 -24.15 -17.56 -41.34
CA THR A 355 -24.64 -17.18 -42.68
C THR A 355 -23.52 -17.29 -43.73
N GLY A 356 -22.30 -16.84 -43.42
CA GLY A 356 -21.17 -16.98 -44.35
C GLY A 356 -20.76 -18.43 -44.61
N VAL A 357 -20.93 -19.34 -43.64
CA VAL A 357 -20.74 -20.79 -43.86
C VAL A 357 -21.82 -21.33 -44.80
N ILE A 358 -23.09 -20.96 -44.58
CA ILE A 358 -24.22 -21.41 -45.42
C ILE A 358 -24.07 -20.91 -46.86
N LEU A 359 -23.60 -19.67 -47.05
CA LEU A 359 -23.35 -19.07 -48.35
C LEU A 359 -22.05 -19.55 -49.01
N GLY A 360 -21.25 -20.38 -48.33
CA GLY A 360 -19.97 -20.88 -48.84
C GLY A 360 -18.83 -19.85 -48.87
N GLU A 361 -19.00 -18.70 -48.22
CA GLU A 361 -17.98 -17.64 -48.12
C GLU A 361 -16.86 -17.99 -47.11
N MET A 362 -17.12 -18.90 -46.17
CA MET A 362 -16.14 -19.37 -45.20
C MET A 362 -16.32 -20.84 -44.83
N SER A 363 -15.23 -21.49 -44.40
CA SER A 363 -15.28 -22.88 -43.95
C SER A 363 -15.84 -23.04 -42.53
N VAL A 364 -16.43 -24.20 -42.24
CA VAL A 364 -16.96 -24.56 -40.91
C VAL A 364 -15.85 -24.48 -39.84
N GLY A 365 -14.64 -24.93 -40.16
CA GLY A 365 -13.50 -24.84 -39.27
C GLY A 365 -13.08 -23.40 -38.98
N THR A 366 -13.15 -22.50 -39.98
CA THR A 366 -12.89 -21.07 -39.76
C THR A 366 -13.89 -20.49 -38.77
N PHE A 367 -15.18 -20.81 -38.94
CA PHE A 367 -16.23 -20.42 -37.98
C PHE A 367 -15.94 -20.92 -36.55
N PHE A 368 -15.59 -22.20 -36.38
CA PHE A 368 -15.24 -22.76 -35.07
C PHE A 368 -14.02 -22.09 -34.42
N ALA A 369 -12.96 -21.84 -35.19
CA ALA A 369 -11.79 -21.13 -34.67
C ALA A 369 -12.14 -19.71 -34.20
N PHE A 370 -13.02 -19.00 -34.91
CA PHE A 370 -13.52 -17.69 -34.49
C PHE A 370 -14.25 -17.75 -33.15
N SER A 371 -15.10 -18.75 -32.93
CA SER A 371 -15.80 -18.92 -31.65
C SER A 371 -14.83 -19.14 -30.49
N ILE A 372 -13.79 -19.96 -30.69
CA ILE A 372 -12.78 -20.22 -29.65
C ILE A 372 -11.93 -18.97 -29.39
N TYR A 373 -11.50 -18.25 -30.44
CA TYR A 373 -10.75 -17.01 -30.26
C TYR A 373 -11.55 -15.97 -29.48
N LEU A 374 -12.84 -15.80 -29.80
CA LEU A 374 -13.73 -14.92 -29.06
C LEU A 374 -13.81 -15.27 -27.57
N GLU A 375 -13.96 -16.55 -27.24
CA GLU A 375 -14.00 -17.00 -25.86
C GLU A 375 -12.68 -16.67 -25.13
N THR A 376 -11.53 -16.98 -25.76
CA THR A 376 -10.21 -16.70 -25.19
C THR A 376 -9.91 -15.21 -25.02
N LEU A 377 -10.51 -14.33 -25.82
CA LEU A 377 -10.37 -12.88 -25.72
C LEU A 377 -11.12 -12.26 -24.53
N THR A 378 -12.08 -12.97 -23.95
CA THR A 378 -12.89 -12.43 -22.83
C THR A 378 -12.01 -12.14 -21.59
N TRP A 379 -11.10 -13.06 -21.25
CA TRP A 379 -10.20 -12.90 -20.08
C TRP A 379 -9.22 -11.73 -20.22
N PRO A 380 -8.47 -11.59 -21.33
CA PRO A 380 -7.59 -10.43 -21.57
C PRO A 380 -8.30 -9.09 -21.44
N MET A 381 -9.54 -8.99 -21.89
CA MET A 381 -10.32 -7.75 -21.80
C MET A 381 -10.71 -7.41 -20.35
N ILE A 382 -11.03 -8.42 -19.53
CA ILE A 382 -11.25 -8.24 -18.08
C ILE A 382 -9.93 -7.86 -17.39
N ALA A 383 -8.85 -8.56 -17.74
CA ALA A 383 -7.51 -8.38 -17.20
C ALA A 383 -7.01 -6.94 -17.40
N LEU A 384 -7.20 -6.35 -18.59
CA LEU A 384 -6.87 -4.94 -18.87
C LEU A 384 -7.52 -3.96 -17.88
N GLY A 385 -8.78 -4.19 -17.51
CA GLY A 385 -9.48 -3.35 -16.51
C GLY A 385 -8.89 -3.50 -15.10
N TRP A 386 -8.40 -4.68 -14.74
CA TRP A 386 -7.76 -4.95 -13.46
C TRP A 386 -6.32 -4.43 -13.39
N LEU A 387 -5.60 -4.43 -14.52
CA LEU A 387 -4.21 -3.98 -14.63
C LEU A 387 -4.02 -2.56 -14.08
N ILE A 388 -4.91 -1.64 -14.45
CA ILE A 388 -4.85 -0.24 -14.00
C ILE A 388 -4.91 -0.17 -12.48
N ASN A 389 -5.86 -0.87 -11.87
CA ASN A 389 -6.04 -0.91 -10.42
C ASN A 389 -4.83 -1.52 -9.72
N LEU A 390 -4.26 -2.59 -10.29
CA LEU A 390 -3.11 -3.27 -9.74
C LEU A 390 -1.84 -2.39 -9.75
N LEU A 391 -1.56 -1.74 -10.88
CA LEU A 391 -0.43 -0.83 -11.01
C LEU A 391 -0.58 0.41 -10.12
N GLN A 392 -1.78 0.98 -10.02
CA GLN A 392 -2.06 2.11 -9.13
C GLN A 392 -1.85 1.75 -7.66
N ARG A 393 -2.38 0.61 -7.21
CA ARG A 393 -2.20 0.13 -5.83
C ARG A 393 -0.74 -0.17 -5.52
N GLY A 394 -0.05 -0.88 -6.40
CA GLY A 394 1.38 -1.19 -6.24
C GLY A 394 2.22 0.08 -6.15
N THR A 395 2.00 1.04 -7.05
CA THR A 395 2.74 2.31 -7.06
C THR A 395 2.47 3.14 -5.80
N ALA A 396 1.21 3.28 -5.39
CA ALA A 396 0.86 4.03 -4.18
C ALA A 396 1.46 3.41 -2.91
N SER A 397 1.50 2.08 -2.85
CA SER A 397 2.11 1.34 -1.74
C SER A 397 3.64 1.51 -1.73
N MET A 398 4.28 1.46 -2.89
CA MET A 398 5.72 1.72 -3.01
C MET A 398 6.08 3.16 -2.62
N VAL A 399 5.24 4.16 -2.93
CA VAL A 399 5.42 5.55 -2.44
C VAL A 399 5.44 5.59 -0.92
N ARG A 400 4.48 4.92 -0.26
CA ARG A 400 4.43 4.86 1.21
C ARG A 400 5.65 4.15 1.80
N ILE A 401 6.09 3.05 1.21
CA ILE A 401 7.30 2.34 1.63
C ILE A 401 8.53 3.25 1.49
N ASN A 402 8.70 3.90 0.33
CA ASN A 402 9.81 4.81 0.05
C ASN A 402 9.85 6.00 1.00
N ARG A 403 8.70 6.54 1.42
CA ARG A 403 8.65 7.64 2.39
C ARG A 403 9.34 7.28 3.70
N ILE A 404 9.17 6.04 4.18
CA ILE A 404 9.85 5.56 5.39
C ILE A 404 11.31 5.24 5.09
N MET A 405 11.61 4.55 3.98
CA MET A 405 12.98 4.22 3.57
C MET A 405 13.88 5.44 3.33
N ASN A 406 13.29 6.60 3.06
CA ASN A 406 13.99 7.87 2.85
C ASN A 406 14.20 8.66 4.16
N VAL A 407 13.65 8.21 5.29
CA VAL A 407 13.90 8.84 6.59
C VAL A 407 15.36 8.59 6.96
N ARG A 408 16.10 9.66 7.24
CA ARG A 408 17.49 9.53 7.70
C ARG A 408 17.50 9.35 9.22
N PRO A 409 18.33 8.43 9.75
CA PRO A 409 18.57 8.36 11.19
C PRO A 409 19.02 9.72 11.72
N GLU A 410 18.34 10.24 12.75
CA GLU A 410 18.72 11.51 13.38
C GLU A 410 20.06 11.39 14.12
N ILE A 411 20.30 10.23 14.71
CA ILE A 411 21.52 9.91 15.46
C ILE A 411 22.36 9.00 14.58
N ALA A 412 23.46 9.54 14.08
CA ALA A 412 24.46 8.82 13.32
C ALA A 412 25.83 9.02 13.96
N ASP A 413 26.75 8.11 13.64
CA ASP A 413 28.16 8.31 13.96
C ASP A 413 28.69 9.53 13.20
N VAL A 414 29.55 10.31 13.85
CA VAL A 414 30.27 11.41 13.18
C VAL A 414 31.25 10.86 12.13
N PRO A 415 31.66 11.65 11.12
CA PRO A 415 32.75 11.27 10.24
C PRO A 415 34.01 11.02 11.08
N ASP A 416 34.52 9.79 11.07
CA ASP A 416 35.62 9.30 11.92
C ASP A 416 35.30 9.26 13.43
N PRO A 417 34.44 8.32 13.88
CA PRO A 417 34.08 8.21 15.28
C PRO A 417 35.23 7.60 16.10
N LEU A 418 35.44 8.13 17.30
CA LEU A 418 36.43 7.62 18.24
C LEU A 418 36.02 6.24 18.76
N GLU A 419 36.96 5.30 18.72
CA GLU A 419 36.85 3.96 19.31
C GLU A 419 37.96 3.78 20.36
N PRO A 420 37.71 4.11 21.63
CA PRO A 420 38.71 3.95 22.68
C PRO A 420 39.04 2.47 22.89
N SER A 421 40.32 2.13 22.94
CA SER A 421 40.80 0.75 23.16
C SER A 421 40.60 0.27 24.59
N ALA A 422 40.53 1.20 25.55
CA ALA A 422 40.25 0.94 26.96
C ALA A 422 39.38 2.06 27.52
N ILE A 423 38.38 1.69 28.34
CA ILE A 423 37.45 2.62 28.99
C ILE A 423 37.47 2.34 30.49
N SER A 424 37.84 3.35 31.28
CA SER A 424 37.86 3.33 32.75
C SER A 424 36.44 3.46 33.32
N GLY A 425 35.57 4.16 32.58
CA GLY A 425 34.16 4.29 32.88
C GLY A 425 33.81 5.56 33.65
N ARG A 426 34.68 6.58 33.72
CA ARG A 426 34.36 7.85 34.37
C ARG A 426 33.29 8.59 33.58
N ILE A 427 32.18 8.96 34.23
CA ILE A 427 31.09 9.71 33.60
C ILE A 427 31.12 11.15 34.09
N GLU A 428 31.06 12.12 33.18
CA GLU A 428 31.03 13.53 33.52
C GLU A 428 29.92 14.24 32.74
N VAL A 429 29.08 14.99 33.45
CA VAL A 429 27.99 15.80 32.89
C VAL A 429 28.26 17.25 33.22
N ARG A 430 28.23 18.14 32.22
CA ARG A 430 28.54 19.57 32.36
C ARG A 430 27.40 20.41 31.79
N ASN A 431 26.77 21.23 32.63
CA ASN A 431 25.74 22.21 32.26
C ASN A 431 24.66 21.66 31.30
N LEU A 432 24.25 20.40 31.51
CA LEU A 432 23.36 19.70 30.60
C LEU A 432 21.94 20.29 30.66
N THR A 433 21.51 20.88 29.55
CA THR A 433 20.14 21.39 29.34
C THR A 433 19.51 20.70 28.14
N PHE A 434 18.37 20.04 28.30
CA PHE A 434 17.78 19.22 27.24
C PHE A 434 16.25 19.33 27.17
N ALA A 435 15.74 19.38 25.94
CA ALA A 435 14.33 19.28 25.59
C ALA A 435 14.13 18.25 24.46
N TYR A 436 12.98 17.57 24.45
CA TYR A 436 12.64 16.58 23.40
C TYR A 436 12.34 17.19 22.02
N GLY A 437 12.27 18.52 21.94
CA GLY A 437 12.06 19.25 20.70
C GLY A 437 12.32 20.74 20.89
N PRO A 438 12.56 21.49 19.80
CA PRO A 438 12.93 22.90 19.86
C PRO A 438 11.85 23.80 20.49
N ASN A 439 10.58 23.40 20.40
CA ASN A 439 9.45 24.17 20.95
C ASN A 439 8.87 23.55 22.23
N LEU A 440 9.58 22.62 22.86
CA LEU A 440 9.14 21.97 24.10
C LEU A 440 9.93 22.50 25.30
N PRO A 441 9.34 22.52 26.50
CA PRO A 441 10.06 22.97 27.69
C PRO A 441 11.25 22.07 28.00
N ASN A 442 12.32 22.69 28.51
CA ASN A 442 13.51 21.97 28.98
C ASN A 442 13.14 21.02 30.12
N VAL A 443 13.42 19.73 29.92
CA VAL A 443 13.21 18.65 30.89
C VAL A 443 14.37 18.55 31.87
N LEU A 444 15.59 18.83 31.40
CA LEU A 444 16.79 18.99 32.22
C LEU A 444 17.30 20.41 32.03
N LYS A 445 17.77 21.04 33.12
CA LYS A 445 18.30 22.40 33.13
C LYS A 445 19.60 22.40 33.94
N GLU A 446 20.69 22.79 33.28
CA GLU A 446 22.00 23.04 33.90
C GLU A 446 22.50 21.92 34.84
N VAL A 447 22.29 20.67 34.44
CA VAL A 447 22.70 19.52 35.26
C VAL A 447 24.21 19.30 35.16
N THR A 448 24.91 19.31 36.30
CA THR A 448 26.36 19.10 36.40
C THR A 448 26.68 18.10 37.50
N PHE A 449 27.37 17.01 37.17
CA PHE A 449 27.89 16.02 38.12
C PHE A 449 28.95 15.13 37.49
N SER A 450 29.74 14.45 38.32
CA SER A 450 30.71 13.44 37.90
C SER A 450 30.57 12.15 38.70
N VAL A 451 30.83 11.01 38.06
CA VAL A 451 30.82 9.69 38.68
C VAL A 451 32.15 9.01 38.39
N GLU A 452 32.90 8.78 39.46
CA GLU A 452 34.19 8.10 39.37
C GLU A 452 34.01 6.59 39.10
N PRO A 453 34.98 5.94 38.43
CA PRO A 453 34.93 4.51 38.14
C PRO A 453 34.62 3.63 39.37
N GLY A 454 33.72 2.66 39.20
CA GLY A 454 33.33 1.72 40.26
C GLY A 454 32.44 2.30 41.35
N LYS A 455 32.05 3.57 41.26
CA LYS A 455 31.07 4.19 42.17
C LYS A 455 29.65 3.93 41.68
N THR A 456 28.71 4.06 42.62
CA THR A 456 27.27 3.94 42.37
C THR A 456 26.62 5.29 42.56
N LEU A 457 25.87 5.75 41.56
CA LEU A 457 25.08 6.98 41.64
C LEU A 457 23.60 6.61 41.76
N ALA A 458 22.94 7.14 42.79
CA ALA A 458 21.50 7.05 42.96
C ALA A 458 20.84 8.37 42.54
N ILE A 459 19.93 8.31 41.57
CA ILE A 459 19.17 9.49 41.12
C ILE A 459 17.75 9.39 41.68
N VAL A 460 17.39 10.32 42.57
CA VAL A 460 16.10 10.36 43.27
C VAL A 460 15.32 11.64 42.94
N GLY A 461 13.99 11.55 42.94
CA GLY A 461 13.12 12.70 42.66
C GLY A 461 11.70 12.30 42.29
N ARG A 462 10.77 13.26 42.32
CA ARG A 462 9.35 13.06 41.98
C ARG A 462 9.15 12.58 40.54
N THR A 463 8.04 11.94 40.23
CA THR A 463 7.69 11.57 38.84
C THR A 463 7.73 12.82 37.93
N GLY A 464 8.24 12.67 36.70
CA GLY A 464 8.40 13.78 35.76
C GLY A 464 9.67 14.62 35.94
N SER A 465 10.49 14.40 36.98
CA SER A 465 11.70 15.18 37.24
C SER A 465 12.89 14.93 36.27
N GLY A 466 12.67 14.31 35.10
CA GLY A 466 13.73 14.08 34.10
C GLY A 466 14.70 12.90 34.35
N LYS A 467 14.51 12.10 35.41
CA LYS A 467 15.40 10.97 35.76
C LYS A 467 15.62 9.98 34.60
N SER A 468 14.52 9.52 34.00
CA SER A 468 14.58 8.61 32.85
C SER A 468 15.20 9.28 31.63
N THR A 469 14.98 10.59 31.43
CA THR A 469 15.60 11.36 30.34
C THR A 469 17.12 11.37 30.47
N LEU A 470 17.66 11.56 31.69
CA LEU A 470 19.11 11.54 31.92
C LEU A 470 19.73 10.20 31.56
N VAL A 471 19.09 9.08 31.92
CA VAL A 471 19.55 7.74 31.52
C VAL A 471 19.48 7.53 30.01
N ARG A 472 18.41 7.99 29.35
CA ARG A 472 18.27 7.91 27.89
C ARG A 472 19.33 8.72 27.14
N LEU A 473 19.76 9.86 27.68
CA LEU A 473 20.86 10.65 27.15
C LEU A 473 22.21 9.95 27.32
N LEU A 474 22.45 9.29 28.47
CA LEU A 474 23.65 8.47 28.69
C LEU A 474 23.77 7.32 27.67
N LEU A 475 22.65 6.68 27.34
CA LEU A 475 22.56 5.64 26.31
C LEU A 475 22.56 6.18 24.88
N ARG A 476 22.58 7.51 24.73
CA ARG A 476 22.44 8.23 23.46
C ARG A 476 21.24 7.72 22.64
N GLU A 477 20.10 7.52 23.31
CA GLU A 477 18.79 7.36 22.66
C GLU A 477 18.30 8.69 22.07
N PHE A 478 18.75 9.79 22.66
CA PHE A 478 18.65 11.15 22.17
C PHE A 478 20.05 11.77 22.19
N ASP A 479 20.38 12.61 21.22
CA ASP A 479 21.66 13.32 21.23
C ASP A 479 21.64 14.39 22.33
N PRO A 480 22.60 14.38 23.27
CA PRO A 480 22.75 15.49 24.20
C PRO A 480 23.27 16.75 23.47
N PRO A 481 23.13 17.93 24.08
CA PRO A 481 23.83 19.13 23.62
C PRO A 481 25.34 18.85 23.45
N PRO A 482 26.01 19.49 22.47
CA PRO A 482 27.45 19.36 22.31
C PRO A 482 28.19 19.67 23.63
N ASP A 483 29.27 18.93 23.90
CA ASP A 483 30.18 19.19 25.03
C ASP A 483 29.50 19.19 26.42
N SER A 484 28.41 18.43 26.57
CA SER A 484 27.65 18.36 27.84
C SER A 484 27.72 17.00 28.54
N LEU A 485 28.11 15.94 27.83
CA LEU A 485 28.15 14.58 28.36
C LEU A 485 29.41 13.84 27.87
N PHE A 486 30.23 13.41 28.82
CA PHE A 486 31.54 12.81 28.56
C PHE A 486 31.67 11.44 29.26
N ILE A 487 32.36 10.53 28.57
CA ILE A 487 32.85 9.28 29.14
C ILE A 487 34.36 9.26 28.97
N ASP A 488 35.10 9.14 30.07
CA ASP A 488 36.57 9.25 30.12
C ASP A 488 37.11 10.50 29.40
N GLY A 489 36.40 11.63 29.54
CA GLY A 489 36.75 12.91 28.91
C GLY A 489 36.41 13.03 27.42
N ILE A 490 35.86 11.99 26.80
CA ILE A 490 35.43 12.01 25.40
C ILE A 490 33.92 12.26 25.33
N ASP A 491 33.50 13.25 24.54
CA ASP A 491 32.08 13.52 24.29
C ASP A 491 31.42 12.29 23.65
N VAL A 492 30.31 11.83 24.21
CA VAL A 492 29.57 10.64 23.73
C VAL A 492 29.13 10.76 22.27
N ARG A 493 29.00 11.98 21.74
CA ARG A 493 28.65 12.24 20.33
C ARG A 493 29.76 11.90 19.36
N LYS A 494 31.02 11.97 19.83
CA LYS A 494 32.22 11.65 19.06
C LYS A 494 32.56 10.16 19.13
N MET A 495 31.99 9.41 20.07
CA MET A 495 32.15 7.97 20.15
C MET A 495 31.28 7.23 19.13
N LYS A 496 31.79 6.09 18.65
CA LYS A 496 30.99 5.17 17.83
C LYS A 496 29.84 4.59 18.64
N MET A 497 28.62 4.65 18.10
CA MET A 497 27.39 4.24 18.78
C MET A 497 27.42 2.81 19.30
N ARG A 498 27.99 1.88 18.52
CA ARG A 498 28.13 0.48 18.95
C ARG A 498 29.06 0.35 20.15
N THR A 499 30.17 1.07 20.15
CA THR A 499 31.14 1.08 21.25
C THR A 499 30.50 1.67 22.50
N LEU A 500 29.84 2.82 22.39
CA LEU A 500 29.13 3.48 23.49
C LEU A 500 28.09 2.55 24.13
N ARG A 501 27.19 1.96 23.33
CA ARG A 501 26.10 1.12 23.84
C ARG A 501 26.59 -0.18 24.48
N ASN A 502 27.71 -0.73 24.03
CA ASN A 502 28.32 -1.92 24.64
C ASN A 502 28.86 -1.67 26.06
N LEU A 503 29.03 -0.42 26.48
CA LEU A 503 29.48 -0.06 27.83
C LEU A 503 28.36 -0.14 28.87
N PHE A 504 27.11 -0.11 28.42
CA PHE A 504 25.96 -0.03 29.31
C PHE A 504 25.23 -1.37 29.38
N GLY A 505 24.99 -1.84 30.60
CA GLY A 505 23.94 -2.81 30.90
C GLY A 505 22.71 -2.07 31.42
N TYR A 506 21.58 -2.18 30.71
CA TYR A 506 20.33 -1.54 31.11
C TYR A 506 19.36 -2.56 31.72
N VAL A 507 18.89 -2.30 32.94
CA VAL A 507 17.87 -3.08 33.63
C VAL A 507 16.71 -2.12 33.94
N PRO A 508 15.55 -2.28 33.27
CA PRO A 508 14.41 -1.35 33.39
C PRO A 508 13.67 -1.42 34.72
#